data_AF-A0A836LZY9-F1
#
_entry.id   AF-A0A836LZY9-F1
#
_cell.length_a   1.000
_cell.length_b   1.000
_cell.length_c   1.000
_cell.angle_alpha   90.00
_cell.angle_beta   90.00
_cell.angle_gamma   90.00
#
_symmetry.space_group_name_H-M   'P 1'
#
loop_
_entity.id
_entity.type
_entity.pdbx_description
1 polymer ?
#
loop_
_entity_poly.entity_id
_entity_poly.type
_entity_poly.pdbx_seq_one_letter_code
_entity_poly.pdbx_strand_id
1 'polypeptide(L)'
;MKMKINRCKLDKNTQRKLVEFFVAEVTARTAANLLDIQPNTAALFYRKIREIIMYHLDQTADDIFEGEVELDESYFGGTRKGKRG
;
A
#
# COMPACT_ATOMS: atom_id res chain seq x y z
N MET A 1 -3.75 -17.86 -3.07
CA MET A 1 -2.31 -18.05 -3.39
C MET A 1 -1.53 -16.90 -2.74
N LYS A 2 -0.51 -17.10 -1.90
CA LYS A 2 0.10 -15.96 -1.18
C LYS A 2 0.93 -15.08 -2.13
N MET A 3 0.44 -13.87 -2.46
CA MET A 3 1.20 -12.90 -3.25
C MET A 3 2.40 -12.40 -2.43
N LYS A 4 3.59 -12.35 -3.05
CA LYS A 4 4.83 -11.92 -2.41
C LYS A 4 5.67 -11.10 -3.39
N ILE A 5 6.54 -10.24 -2.87
CA ILE A 5 7.49 -9.50 -3.70
C ILE A 5 8.40 -10.51 -4.41
N ASN A 6 8.31 -10.57 -5.72
CA ASN A 6 9.11 -11.44 -6.58
C ASN A 6 10.14 -10.63 -7.39
N ARG A 7 11.16 -11.30 -7.96
CA ARG A 7 12.15 -10.70 -8.87
C ARG A 7 12.74 -9.38 -8.34
N CYS A 8 13.05 -9.33 -7.05
CA CYS A 8 13.69 -8.18 -6.41
C CYS A 8 15.18 -8.49 -6.21
N LYS A 9 16.05 -7.62 -6.71
CA LYS A 9 17.51 -7.73 -6.57
C LYS A 9 18.06 -6.98 -5.35
N LEU A 10 17.20 -6.23 -4.64
CA LEU A 10 17.60 -5.53 -3.43
C LEU A 10 17.91 -6.54 -2.32
N ASP A 11 18.90 -6.24 -1.49
CA ASP A 11 19.18 -7.02 -0.30
C ASP A 11 18.03 -6.94 0.71
N LYS A 12 17.97 -7.89 1.65
CA LYS A 12 16.87 -7.98 2.62
C LYS A 12 16.80 -6.77 3.55
N ASN A 13 17.92 -6.10 3.86
CA ASN A 13 17.91 -4.94 4.76
C ASN A 13 17.33 -3.73 4.05
N THR A 14 17.71 -3.49 2.79
CA THR A 14 17.12 -2.43 1.96
C THR A 14 15.63 -2.66 1.75
N GLN A 15 15.20 -3.91 1.52
CA GLN A 15 13.77 -4.24 1.44
C GLN A 15 13.01 -3.90 2.73
N ARG A 16 13.56 -4.25 3.90
CA ARG A 16 12.94 -3.92 5.21
C ARG A 16 12.83 -2.41 5.42
N LYS A 17 13.92 -1.66 5.17
CA LYS A 17 13.91 -0.19 5.25
C LYS A 17 12.89 0.45 4.30
N LEU A 18 12.75 -0.09 3.09
CA LEU A 18 11.73 0.41 2.15
C LEU A 18 10.31 0.16 2.65
N VAL A 19 10.05 -0.95 3.33
CA VAL A 19 8.76 -1.22 3.98
C VAL A 19 8.55 -0.27 5.17
N GLU A 20 9.55 -0.06 6.01
CA GLU A 20 9.49 0.91 7.12
C GLU A 20 9.15 2.32 6.61
N PHE A 21 9.81 2.77 5.54
CA PHE A 21 9.53 4.05 4.90
C PHE A 21 8.13 4.11 4.27
N PHE A 22 7.66 3.00 3.70
CA PHE A 22 6.31 2.93 3.15
C PHE A 22 5.25 3.11 4.25
N VAL A 23 5.43 2.44 5.40
CA VAL A 23 4.54 2.56 6.57
C VAL A 23 4.60 3.96 7.18
N ALA A 24 5.78 4.59 7.20
CA ALA A 24 5.97 5.97 7.67
C ALA A 24 5.56 7.04 6.64
N GLU A 25 4.86 6.66 5.57
CA GLU A 25 4.36 7.56 4.51
C GLU A 25 5.46 8.37 3.79
N VAL A 26 6.71 7.93 3.87
CA VAL A 26 7.83 8.55 3.17
C VAL A 26 7.67 8.33 1.67
N THR A 27 7.88 9.37 0.85
CA THR A 27 7.75 9.20 -0.60
C THR A 27 8.84 8.28 -1.16
N ALA A 28 8.53 7.51 -2.21
CA ALA A 28 9.50 6.64 -2.88
C ALA A 28 10.76 7.38 -3.35
N ARG A 29 10.62 8.66 -3.74
CA ARG A 29 11.75 9.52 -4.11
C ARG A 29 12.66 9.80 -2.92
N THR A 30 12.08 10.20 -1.79
CA THR A 30 12.84 10.46 -0.55
C THR A 30 13.51 9.18 -0.05
N ALA A 31 12.78 8.06 -0.04
CA ALA A 31 13.32 6.76 0.31
C ALA A 31 14.50 6.35 -0.58
N ALA A 32 14.43 6.61 -1.89
CA ALA A 32 15.53 6.34 -2.80
C ALA A 32 16.79 7.15 -2.45
N ASN A 33 16.63 8.44 -2.15
CA ASN A 33 17.74 9.31 -1.74
C ASN A 33 18.34 8.88 -0.39
N LEU A 34 17.51 8.47 0.58
CA LEU A 34 17.97 8.02 1.90
C LEU A 34 18.71 6.68 1.86
N LEU A 35 18.36 5.81 0.92
CA LEU A 35 18.97 4.48 0.76
C LEU A 35 20.05 4.44 -0.31
N ASP A 36 20.31 5.58 -0.96
CA ASP A 36 21.24 5.70 -2.09
C ASP A 36 20.98 4.67 -3.20
N ILE A 37 19.71 4.53 -3.59
CA ILE A 37 19.27 3.64 -4.67
C ILE A 37 18.63 4.42 -5.82
N GLN A 38 18.56 3.79 -6.98
CA GLN A 38 17.93 4.39 -8.15
C GLN A 38 16.42 4.65 -7.89
N PRO A 39 15.89 5.87 -8.16
CA PRO A 39 14.51 6.24 -7.81
C PRO A 39 13.39 5.36 -8.38
N ASN A 40 13.53 4.86 -9.62
CA ASN A 40 12.55 3.94 -10.22
C ASN A 40 12.54 2.59 -9.52
N THR A 41 13.65 2.19 -8.89
CA THR A 41 13.74 0.96 -8.10
C THR A 41 12.89 1.08 -6.83
N ALA A 42 13.00 2.20 -6.10
CA ALA A 42 12.13 2.47 -4.96
C ALA A 42 10.66 2.60 -5.38
N ALA A 43 10.37 3.31 -6.48
CA ALA A 43 9.02 3.47 -7.00
C ALA A 43 8.39 2.12 -7.42
N LEU A 44 9.16 1.26 -8.08
CA LEU A 44 8.73 -0.10 -8.44
C LEU A 44 8.47 -0.94 -7.20
N PHE A 45 9.32 -0.85 -6.18
CA PHE A 45 9.14 -1.58 -4.92
C PHE A 45 7.85 -1.14 -4.22
N TYR A 46 7.59 0.16 -4.15
CA TYR A 46 6.37 0.74 -3.56
C TYR A 46 5.11 0.30 -4.32
N ARG A 47 5.18 0.25 -5.66
CA ARG A 47 4.07 -0.27 -6.47
C ARG A 47 3.76 -1.73 -6.11
N LYS A 48 4.78 -2.58 -6.00
CA LYS A 48 4.61 -3.98 -5.60
C LYS A 48 4.02 -4.14 -4.20
N ILE A 49 4.40 -3.29 -3.24
CA ILE A 49 3.77 -3.28 -1.92
C ILE A 49 2.27 -3.01 -2.06
N ARG A 50 1.87 -1.98 -2.82
CA ARG A 50 0.46 -1.66 -3.03
C ARG A 50 -0.31 -2.78 -3.72
N GLU A 51 0.27 -3.42 -4.73
CA GLU A 51 -0.33 -4.59 -5.40
C GLU A 51 -0.60 -5.73 -4.42
N ILE A 52 0.33 -6.01 -3.50
CA ILE A 52 0.17 -7.03 -2.47
C ILE A 52 -0.92 -6.64 -1.47
N ILE A 53 -0.96 -5.38 -1.04
CA ILE A 53 -2.01 -4.89 -0.13
C ILE A 53 -3.37 -5.03 -0.80
N MET A 54 -3.53 -4.57 -2.05
CA MET A 54 -4.77 -4.70 -2.81
C MET A 54 -5.20 -6.15 -2.95
N TYR A 55 -4.28 -7.06 -3.32
CA TYR A 55 -4.58 -8.48 -3.39
C TYR A 55 -5.13 -9.04 -2.07
N HIS A 56 -4.53 -8.67 -0.93
CA HIS A 56 -5.01 -9.14 0.36
C HIS A 56 -6.34 -8.49 0.76
N LEU A 57 -6.55 -7.22 0.44
CA LEU A 57 -7.83 -6.54 0.68
C LEU A 57 -8.96 -7.18 -0.12
N ASP A 58 -8.74 -7.47 -1.40
CA ASP A 58 -9.75 -8.12 -2.25
C ASP A 58 -10.14 -9.50 -1.71
N GLN A 59 -9.17 -10.31 -1.28
CA GLN A 59 -9.47 -11.60 -0.65
C GLN A 59 -10.21 -11.45 0.68
N THR A 60 -9.88 -10.44 1.48
CA THR A 60 -10.55 -10.21 2.76
C THR A 60 -11.97 -9.67 2.53
N ALA A 61 -12.21 -8.92 1.46
CA ALA A 61 -13.55 -8.46 1.10
C ALA A 61 -14.46 -9.65 0.81
N ASP A 62 -14.01 -10.61 -0.01
CA ASP A 62 -14.78 -11.84 -0.29
C ASP A 62 -15.17 -12.59 1.00
N ASP A 63 -14.30 -12.57 2.04
CA ASP A 63 -14.55 -13.22 3.33
C ASP A 63 -15.40 -12.37 4.33
N ILE A 64 -15.30 -11.04 4.32
CA ILE A 64 -15.96 -10.14 5.30
C ILE A 64 -17.42 -9.82 4.92
N PHE A 65 -17.74 -9.80 3.62
CA PHE A 65 -19.09 -9.41 3.16
C PHE A 65 -20.17 -10.49 3.33
N GLU A 66 -19.92 -11.56 4.12
CA GLU A 66 -20.94 -12.53 4.56
C GLU A 66 -21.73 -12.09 5.83
N GLY A 67 -21.41 -10.94 6.46
CA GLY A 67 -22.06 -10.44 7.68
C GLY A 67 -22.50 -8.96 7.64
N GLU A 68 -23.15 -8.48 8.71
CA GLU A 68 -23.51 -7.07 8.89
C GLU A 68 -22.26 -6.19 8.98
N VAL A 69 -22.15 -5.17 8.13
CA VAL A 69 -21.01 -4.26 8.08
C VAL A 69 -21.24 -3.10 9.05
N GLU A 70 -20.55 -3.13 10.20
CA GLU A 70 -20.55 -2.02 11.16
C GLU A 70 -19.70 -0.86 10.62
N LEU A 71 -20.29 0.33 10.54
CA LEU A 71 -19.58 1.56 10.14
C LEU A 71 -18.74 2.06 11.31
N ASP A 72 -17.44 2.20 11.10
CA ASP A 72 -16.53 2.80 12.09
C ASP A 72 -16.91 4.26 12.38
N GLU A 73 -16.83 4.66 13.65
CA GLU A 73 -17.18 6.00 14.14
C GLU A 73 -16.28 7.11 13.55
N SER A 74 -15.13 6.72 13.00
CA SER A 74 -14.23 7.60 12.26
C SER A 74 -14.73 7.96 10.84
N TYR A 75 -15.95 7.57 10.47
CA TYR A 75 -16.59 7.96 9.21
C TYR A 75 -16.65 9.49 9.07
N PHE A 76 -15.67 10.05 8.37
CA PHE A 76 -15.63 11.44 7.93
C PHE A 76 -16.76 11.66 6.92
N GLY A 77 -17.96 11.93 7.43
CA GLY A 77 -19.18 12.17 6.66
C GLY A 77 -18.92 13.07 5.46
N GLY A 78 -18.82 12.46 4.28
CA GLY A 78 -18.65 13.17 3.04
C GLY A 78 -19.89 13.99 2.76
N THR A 79 -19.85 15.28 3.07
CA THR A 79 -20.91 16.21 2.65
C THR A 79 -20.89 16.23 1.12
N ARG A 80 -21.95 15.71 0.50
CA ARG A 80 -22.11 15.72 -0.97
C ARG A 80 -21.93 17.16 -1.47
N LYS A 81 -20.95 17.37 -2.37
CA LYS A 81 -20.78 18.65 -3.07
C LYS A 81 -21.85 18.80 -4.16
N GLY A 82 -23.09 19.04 -3.75
CA GLY A 82 -24.22 19.42 -4.61
C GLY A 82 -24.80 18.31 -5.50
N LYS A 83 -25.93 18.62 -6.16
CA LYS A 83 -26.53 17.79 -7.22
C LYS A 83 -25.82 18.11 -8.53
N ARG A 84 -25.08 17.16 -9.09
CA ARG A 84 -24.79 17.18 -10.52
C ARG A 84 -25.92 16.42 -11.21
N GLY A 85 -26.59 17.11 -12.14
CA GLY A 85 -27.47 16.49 -13.11
C GLY A 85 -26.69 15.71 -14.14
#